data_AF-A0A2V6WFC8-F1
#
_entry.id   AF-A0A2V6WFC8-F1
#
_cell.length_a   1.000
_cell.length_b   1.000
_cell.length_c   1.000
_cell.angle_alpha   90.00
_cell.angle_beta   90.00
_cell.angle_gamma   90.00
#
_symmetry.space_group_name_H-M   'P 1'
#
loop_
_entity.id
_entity.type
_entity.pdbx_description
1 polymer ?
#
loop_
_entity_poly.entity_id
_entity_poly.type
_entity_poly.pdbx_seq_one_letter_code
_entity_poly.pdbx_strand_id
1 'polypeptide(L)'
;LELERWGALFDRTKDGRILQRDFGGHRYARLAHVGDRTGLEMIRTLQDHAVHQGIDVHMETTVLRLLKDGDRVCGAFAYRRDRGDFVVFRAKAVVLATGG
;
A
#
# COMPACT_ATOMS: atom_id res chain seq x y z
N LEU A 1 -4.84 -15.37 -2.68
CA LEU A 1 -4.20 -15.83 -3.93
C LEU A 1 -3.74 -14.67 -4.82
N GLU A 2 -4.39 -13.50 -4.82
CA GLU A 2 -3.99 -12.40 -5.70
C GLU A 2 -2.54 -11.92 -5.49
N LEU A 3 -2.15 -11.61 -4.24
CA LEU A 3 -0.77 -11.23 -3.92
C LEU A 3 0.26 -12.30 -4.34
N GLU A 4 -0.08 -13.58 -4.17
CA GLU A 4 0.76 -14.70 -4.62
C GLU A 4 0.89 -14.74 -6.15
N ARG A 5 -0.20 -14.47 -6.89
CA ARG A 5 -0.16 -14.34 -8.35
C ARG A 5 0.67 -13.14 -8.82
N TRP A 6 0.75 -12.09 -8.01
CA TRP A 6 1.65 -10.95 -8.24
C TRP A 6 3.08 -11.20 -7.76
N GLY A 7 3.38 -12.35 -7.16
CA GLY A 7 4.73 -12.78 -6.82
C GLY A 7 5.05 -12.89 -5.33
N ALA A 8 4.09 -12.65 -4.43
CA ALA A 8 4.33 -12.78 -2.99
C ALA A 8 4.63 -14.23 -2.58
N LEU A 9 5.76 -14.43 -1.91
CA LEU A 9 6.30 -15.74 -1.56
C LEU A 9 5.85 -16.21 -0.17
N PHE A 10 4.55 -16.48 -0.01
CA PHE A 10 4.01 -17.06 1.22
C PHE A 10 4.63 -18.41 1.58
N ASP A 11 4.87 -18.64 2.87
CA ASP A 11 5.33 -19.92 3.40
C ASP A 11 4.37 -21.04 3.01
N ARG A 12 4.90 -22.26 2.86
CA ARG A 12 4.15 -23.38 2.28
C ARG A 12 3.96 -24.52 3.26
N THR A 13 2.78 -25.13 3.18
CA THR A 13 2.56 -26.48 3.70
C THR A 13 3.31 -27.50 2.84
N LYS A 14 3.44 -28.74 3.34
CA LYS A 14 4.07 -29.83 2.58
C LYS A 14 3.35 -30.15 1.26
N ASP A 15 2.05 -29.90 1.19
CA ASP A 15 1.21 -30.04 0.00
C ASP A 15 1.14 -28.76 -0.87
N GLY A 16 2.00 -27.77 -0.63
CA GLY A 16 2.19 -26.59 -1.50
C GLY A 16 1.17 -25.47 -1.31
N ARG A 17 0.25 -25.59 -0.36
CA ARG A 17 -0.71 -24.51 -0.03
C ARG A 17 -0.04 -23.43 0.81
N ILE A 18 -0.67 -22.26 0.90
CA ILE A 18 -0.23 -21.20 1.79
C ILE A 18 -0.35 -21.68 3.25
N LEU A 19 0.78 -21.67 3.96
CA LEU A 19 0.86 -21.98 5.37
C LEU A 19 0.20 -20.88 6.20
N GLN A 20 -0.64 -21.31 7.14
CA GLN A 20 -1.32 -20.43 8.08
C GLN A 20 -0.92 -20.81 9.50
N ARG A 21 -0.76 -19.81 10.36
CA ARG A 21 -0.45 -20.01 11.78
C ARG A 21 -1.47 -19.35 12.70
N ASP A 22 -1.43 -19.72 13.96
CA ASP A 22 -2.19 -19.07 15.01
C ASP A 22 -1.69 -17.64 15.24
N PHE A 23 -2.62 -16.77 15.63
CA PHE A 23 -2.32 -15.38 15.97
C PHE A 23 -3.32 -14.88 17.02
N GLY A 24 -2.96 -13.84 17.76
CA GLY A 24 -3.74 -13.33 18.87
C GLY A 24 -5.21 -13.07 18.50
N GLY A 25 -6.13 -13.58 19.33
CA GLY A 25 -7.57 -13.39 19.15
C GLY A 25 -8.23 -14.25 18.06
N HIS A 26 -7.49 -15.14 17.40
CA HIS A 26 -8.05 -16.09 16.45
C HIS A 26 -8.42 -17.42 17.12
N ARG A 27 -9.58 -17.98 16.74
CA ARG A 27 -9.98 -19.35 17.14
C ARG A 27 -9.30 -20.43 16.30
N TYR A 28 -8.88 -20.11 15.09
CA TYR A 28 -8.27 -21.04 14.14
C TYR A 28 -7.09 -20.38 13.42
N ALA A 29 -6.09 -21.18 13.05
CA ALA A 29 -4.96 -20.74 12.23
C ALA A 29 -5.46 -20.20 10.89
N ARG A 30 -5.30 -18.89 10.69
CA ARG A 30 -5.72 -18.18 9.46
C ARG A 30 -4.79 -17.05 9.04
N LEU A 31 -3.65 -16.92 9.72
CA LEU A 31 -2.65 -15.92 9.39
C LEU A 31 -1.66 -16.48 8.36
N ALA A 32 -1.85 -16.12 7.10
CA ALA A 32 -0.84 -16.31 6.06
C ALA A 32 0.42 -15.47 6.39
N HIS A 33 1.60 -16.03 6.17
CA HIS A 33 2.85 -15.37 6.57
C HIS A 33 4.04 -15.72 5.66
N VAL A 34 5.09 -14.92 5.80
CA VAL A 34 6.45 -15.17 5.31
C VAL A 34 7.38 -14.99 6.50
N GLY A 35 7.57 -16.04 7.29
CA GLY A 35 8.22 -15.96 8.60
C GLY A 35 7.71 -14.79 9.44
N ASP A 36 8.60 -13.84 9.73
CA ASP A 36 8.36 -12.58 10.44
C ASP A 36 8.31 -11.34 9.52
N ARG A 37 8.46 -11.50 8.20
CA ARG A 37 8.60 -10.43 7.21
C ARG A 37 7.38 -10.25 6.30
N THR A 38 6.23 -10.79 6.68
CA THR A 38 5.00 -10.74 5.88
C THR A 38 4.64 -9.33 5.38
N GLY A 39 4.77 -8.31 6.24
CA GLY A 39 4.49 -6.93 5.84
C GLY A 39 5.44 -6.40 4.76
N LEU A 40 6.74 -6.69 4.89
CA LEU A 40 7.74 -6.31 3.89
C LEU A 40 7.50 -7.01 2.55
N GLU A 41 7.14 -8.29 2.59
CA GLU A 41 6.80 -9.04 1.37
C GLU A 41 5.61 -8.39 0.65
N MET A 42 4.53 -8.12 1.38
CA MET A 42 3.34 -7.48 0.81
C MET A 42 3.66 -6.10 0.19
N ILE A 43 4.45 -5.28 0.88
CA ILE A 43 4.85 -3.95 0.38
C ILE A 43 5.65 -4.08 -0.92
N ARG A 44 6.64 -4.98 -0.96
CA ARG A 44 7.47 -5.20 -2.16
C ARG A 44 6.64 -5.67 -3.34
N THR A 45 5.78 -6.67 -3.14
CA THR A 45 4.90 -7.19 -4.20
C THR A 45 3.99 -6.09 -4.76
N LEU A 46 3.39 -5.27 -3.88
CA LEU A 46 2.50 -4.19 -4.32
C LEU A 46 3.26 -3.05 -5.02
N GLN A 47 4.45 -2.70 -4.54
CA GLN A 47 5.30 -1.69 -5.17
C GLN A 47 5.71 -2.12 -6.58
N ASP A 48 6.18 -3.36 -6.73
CA ASP A 48 6.56 -3.90 -8.03
C ASP A 48 5.36 -3.96 -8.98
N HIS A 49 4.20 -4.40 -8.49
CA HIS A 49 2.97 -4.40 -9.28
C HIS A 49 2.58 -2.99 -9.74
N ALA A 50 2.67 -1.98 -8.86
CA ALA A 50 2.34 -0.59 -9.18
C ALA A 50 3.25 -0.01 -10.29
N VAL A 51 4.55 -0.34 -10.25
CA VAL A 51 5.50 0.04 -11.31
C VAL A 51 5.10 -0.56 -12.65
N HIS A 52 4.76 -1.85 -12.68
CA HIS A 52 4.34 -2.54 -13.90
C HIS A 52 2.97 -2.06 -14.43
N GLN A 53 2.14 -1.47 -13.57
CA GLN A 53 0.89 -0.81 -13.98
C GLN A 53 1.12 0.63 -14.50
N GLY A 54 2.34 1.16 -14.43
CA GLY A 54 2.65 2.53 -14.87
C GLY A 54 2.03 3.60 -13.98
N ILE A 55 1.85 3.32 -12.68
CA ILE A 55 1.32 4.29 -11.73
C ILE A 55 2.38 5.36 -11.44
N ASP A 56 2.01 6.64 -11.58
CA ASP A 56 2.87 7.75 -11.20
C ASP A 56 3.08 7.80 -9.67
N VAL A 57 4.34 7.68 -9.24
CA VAL A 57 4.71 7.73 -7.82
C VAL A 57 5.47 9.04 -7.53
N HIS A 58 4.87 9.86 -6.67
CA HIS A 58 5.50 11.07 -6.15
C HIS A 58 6.14 10.79 -4.79
N MET A 59 7.35 10.23 -4.81
CA MET A 59 8.13 9.97 -3.59
C MET A 59 8.45 11.27 -2.83
N GLU A 60 8.65 11.16 -1.52
CA GLU A 60 9.04 12.27 -0.63
C GLU A 60 8.16 13.53 -0.80
N THR A 61 6.87 13.35 -1.06
CA THR A 61 5.89 14.43 -1.25
C THR A 61 4.89 14.44 -0.10
N THR A 62 4.93 15.48 0.72
CA THR A 62 4.07 15.60 1.90
C THR A 62 2.84 16.44 1.57
N VAL A 63 1.66 15.83 1.65
CA VAL A 63 0.38 16.54 1.52
C VAL A 63 0.12 17.36 2.77
N LEU A 64 -0.11 18.66 2.58
CA LEU A 64 -0.36 19.63 3.65
C LEU A 64 -1.85 19.91 3.86
N ARG A 65 -2.63 19.89 2.77
CA ARG A 65 -4.06 20.22 2.80
C ARG A 65 -4.80 19.58 1.64
N LEU A 66 -6.04 19.14 1.90
CA LEU A 66 -6.99 18.80 0.84
C LEU A 66 -7.63 20.06 0.25
N LEU A 67 -7.68 20.12 -1.07
CA LEU A 67 -8.34 21.21 -1.77
C LEU A 67 -9.82 20.87 -1.93
N LYS A 68 -10.68 21.84 -1.63
CA LYS A 68 -12.13 21.72 -1.76
C LYS A 68 -12.71 22.80 -2.67
N ASP A 69 -13.78 22.44 -3.35
CA ASP A 69 -14.72 23.34 -4.01
C ASP A 69 -16.10 23.12 -3.37
N GLY A 70 -16.52 24.05 -2.53
CA GLY A 70 -17.63 23.85 -1.58
C GLY A 70 -17.39 22.61 -0.69
N ASP A 71 -18.30 21.64 -0.77
CA ASP A 71 -18.20 20.39 -0.01
C ASP A 71 -17.45 19.27 -0.72
N ARG A 72 -17.04 19.47 -1.98
CA ARG A 72 -16.35 18.45 -2.77
C ARG A 72 -14.84 18.58 -2.66
N VAL A 73 -14.13 17.48 -2.42
CA VAL A 73 -12.68 17.42 -2.57
C VAL A 73 -12.31 17.43 -4.07
N CYS A 74 -11.42 18.33 -4.46
CA CYS A 74 -10.97 18.51 -5.84
C CYS A 74 -9.46 18.34 -6.04
N GLY A 75 -8.72 18.00 -4.97
CA GLY A 75 -7.29 17.78 -5.05
C GLY A 75 -6.57 17.84 -3.71
N ALA A 76 -5.25 18.00 -3.77
CA ALA A 76 -4.36 18.13 -2.64
C ALA A 76 -3.24 19.15 -2.93
N PHE A 77 -2.90 19.93 -1.91
CA PHE A 77 -1.72 20.80 -1.87
C PHE A 77 -0.62 20.11 -1.08
N ALA A 78 0.56 20.03 -1.66
CA ALA A 78 1.71 19.33 -1.09
C ALA A 78 3.01 20.10 -1.35
N TYR A 79 4.09 19.65 -0.72
CA TYR A 79 5.45 20.07 -1.05
C TYR A 79 6.35 18.85 -1.24
N ARG A 80 7.34 18.98 -2.12
CA ARG A 80 8.36 17.95 -2.33
C ARG A 80 9.51 18.19 -1.35
N ARG A 81 9.85 17.20 -0.54
CA ARG A 81 10.85 17.36 0.53
C ARG A 81 12.28 17.44 0.00
N ASP A 82 12.55 16.82 -1.15
CA ASP A 82 13.85 16.82 -1.81
C ASP A 82 14.25 18.20 -2.34
N ARG A 83 13.28 18.97 -2.84
CA ARG A 83 13.50 20.26 -3.51
C ARG A 83 12.92 21.47 -2.79
N GLY A 84 11.94 21.27 -1.91
CA GLY A 84 11.22 22.32 -1.20
C GLY A 84 10.16 23.06 -2.02
N ASP A 85 9.92 22.66 -3.27
CA ASP A 85 8.89 23.27 -4.12
C ASP A 85 7.48 22.75 -3.77
N PHE A 86 6.50 23.61 -4.04
CA PHE A 86 5.09 23.28 -3.84
C PHE A 86 4.48 22.67 -5.09
N VAL A 87 3.55 21.73 -4.89
CA VAL A 87 2.81 21.06 -5.96
C VAL A 87 1.33 20.98 -5.63
N VAL A 88 0.50 21.17 -6.66
CA VAL A 88 -0.95 21.00 -6.58
C VAL A 88 -1.35 19.79 -7.41
N PHE A 89 -1.93 18.79 -6.76
CA PHE A 89 -2.56 17.65 -7.42
C PHE A 89 -4.04 17.94 -7.60
N ARG A 90 -4.49 18.13 -8.84
CA ARG A 90 -5.93 18.20 -9.15
C ARG A 90 -6.44 16.79 -9.40
N ALA A 91 -7.50 16.38 -8.71
CA ALA A 91 -8.07 15.05 -8.85
C ALA A 91 -9.58 15.07 -8.67
N LYS A 92 -10.28 14.18 -9.37
CA LYS A 92 -11.74 14.02 -9.21
C LYS A 92 -12.12 13.32 -7.90
N ALA A 93 -11.20 12.53 -7.36
CA ALA A 93 -11.30 11.78 -6.12
C ALA A 93 -9.93 11.71 -5.44
N VAL A 94 -9.91 11.70 -4.11
CA VAL A 94 -8.70 11.56 -3.29
C VAL A 94 -8.97 10.48 -2.24
N VAL A 95 -8.06 9.52 -2.11
CA VAL A 95 -8.11 8.45 -1.11
C VAL A 95 -7.01 8.71 -0.09
N LEU A 96 -7.35 8.73 1.21
CA LEU A 96 -6.38 8.85 2.29
C LEU A 96 -6.02 7.46 2.82
N ALA A 97 -4.73 7.13 2.73
CA ALA A 97 -4.15 5.89 3.26
C ALA A 97 -2.85 6.21 4.03
N THR A 98 -2.89 7.22 4.90
CA THR A 98 -1.72 7.83 5.55
C THR A 98 -1.18 7.05 6.77
N GLY A 99 -1.71 5.87 7.06
CA GLY A 99 -1.51 5.20 8.34
C GLY A 99 -2.35 5.83 9.46
N GLY A 100 -2.21 5.28 10.68
CA GLY A 100 -2.88 5.75 11.89
C GLY A 100 -1.89 6.23 12.94
#